data_AF-A0A1T1C7F1-F1
#
_entry.id   AF-A0A1T1C7F1-F1
#
_cell.length_a   1.000
_cell.length_b   1.000
_cell.length_c   1.000
_cell.angle_alpha   90.00
_cell.angle_beta   90.00
_cell.angle_gamma   90.00
#
_symmetry.space_group_name_H-M   'P 1'
#
loop_
_entity.id
_entity.type
_entity.pdbx_description
1 polymer ?
#
loop_
_entity_poly.entity_id
_entity_poly.type
_entity_poly.pdbx_seq_one_letter_code
_entity_poly.pdbx_strand_id
1 'polypeptide(L)'
;NAYELDIDCHILATPTKRNKTIYDYNVNMLRTTTECMSAILGGADAVANLPYDALYHKDNEFGDRIARNQLLILKNESYFDKVNNPADGSYYLESITQQLAEKALQLFKDIEKNGGFLKQLKEGTVKRKIQESADKEQALFDTGKKILLGTNKHPNQADRMKHDLELFPFVKINPRKTLITPIIEKRLAEKIEQERLALE
;
A
#
# COMPACT_ATOMS: atom_id res chain seq x y z
N ASN A 1 25.65 -1.81 19.44
CA ASN A 1 25.23 -2.33 18.13
C ASN A 1 25.91 -3.65 17.85
N ALA A 2 25.16 -4.70 17.48
CA ALA A 2 25.72 -6.04 17.20
C ALA A 2 26.77 -6.05 16.07
N TYR A 3 26.77 -5.01 15.24
CA TYR A 3 27.70 -4.82 14.12
C TYR A 3 28.62 -3.62 14.29
N GLU A 4 28.53 -2.87 15.40
CA GLU A 4 29.34 -1.65 15.65
C GLU A 4 29.29 -0.59 14.53
N LEU A 5 28.23 -0.58 13.74
CA LEU A 5 28.01 0.41 12.68
C LEU A 5 27.10 1.54 13.19
N ASP A 6 27.38 2.75 12.70
CA ASP A 6 26.48 3.90 12.75
C ASP A 6 25.81 3.99 11.37
N ILE A 7 24.55 3.58 11.30
CA ILE A 7 23.80 3.54 10.05
C ILE A 7 22.63 4.51 10.20
N ASP A 8 22.63 5.55 9.39
CA ASP A 8 21.47 6.41 9.22
C ASP A 8 20.45 5.70 8.30
N CYS A 9 19.19 5.64 8.75
CA CYS A 9 18.12 4.92 8.06
C CYS A 9 17.15 5.94 7.45
N HIS A 10 17.21 6.10 6.13
CA HIS A 10 16.32 7.00 5.40
C HIS A 10 15.08 6.25 4.89
N ILE A 11 13.89 6.69 5.32
CA ILE A 11 12.61 6.08 5.02
C ILE A 11 11.86 6.91 3.97
N LEU A 12 11.74 6.34 2.76
CA LEU A 12 10.82 6.82 1.74
C LEU A 12 9.48 6.06 1.84
N ALA A 13 8.40 6.78 2.10
CA ALA A 13 7.05 6.22 2.19
C ALA A 13 6.22 6.59 0.95
N THR A 14 5.42 5.63 0.47
CA THR A 14 4.45 5.83 -0.62
C THR A 14 3.12 5.15 -0.28
N PRO A 15 1.97 5.74 -0.65
CA PRO A 15 0.68 5.07 -0.66
C PRO A 15 0.71 3.70 -1.34
N THR A 16 -0.06 2.75 -0.81
CA THR A 16 -0.22 1.43 -1.42
C THR A 16 -1.13 1.48 -2.64
N LYS A 17 -0.87 0.66 -3.67
CA LYS A 17 -1.81 0.43 -4.78
C LYS A 17 -2.92 -0.56 -4.42
N ARG A 18 -2.73 -1.35 -3.36
CA ARG A 18 -3.57 -2.52 -3.03
C ARG A 18 -5.04 -2.19 -2.73
N ASN A 19 -5.29 -0.99 -2.19
CA ASN A 19 -6.63 -0.48 -1.86
C ASN A 19 -7.14 0.58 -2.86
N LYS A 20 -6.45 0.78 -3.98
CA LYS A 20 -6.84 1.77 -4.99
C LYS A 20 -7.79 1.13 -6.00
N THR A 21 -8.78 1.91 -6.42
CA THR A 21 -9.92 1.43 -7.21
C THR A 21 -10.00 2.21 -8.51
N ILE A 22 -10.51 1.59 -9.58
CA ILE A 22 -10.78 2.28 -10.85
C ILE A 22 -12.19 2.87 -10.88
N TYR A 23 -13.14 2.26 -10.17
CA TYR A 23 -14.46 2.84 -9.92
C TYR A 23 -14.44 3.70 -8.67
N ASP A 24 -15.33 4.70 -8.64
CA ASP A 24 -15.42 5.70 -7.58
C ASP A 24 -14.01 6.26 -7.24
N TYR A 25 -13.24 6.55 -8.29
CA TYR A 25 -11.80 6.82 -8.21
C TYR A 25 -11.48 8.07 -7.38
N ASN A 26 -12.42 9.00 -7.22
CA ASN A 26 -12.24 10.17 -6.36
C ASN A 26 -12.00 9.77 -4.89
N VAL A 27 -12.52 8.61 -4.46
CA VAL A 27 -12.26 8.05 -3.12
C VAL A 27 -10.77 7.73 -2.93
N ASN A 28 -10.01 7.51 -4.01
CA ASN A 28 -8.56 7.35 -3.91
C ASN A 28 -7.88 8.59 -3.32
N MET A 29 -8.40 9.81 -3.56
CA MET A 29 -7.87 11.04 -2.93
C MET A 29 -8.00 10.98 -1.40
N LEU A 30 -9.11 10.44 -0.89
CA LEU A 30 -9.33 10.29 0.55
C LEU A 30 -8.36 9.27 1.15
N ARG A 31 -8.12 8.16 0.44
CA ARG A 31 -7.16 7.12 0.83
C ARG A 31 -5.74 7.66 0.91
N THR A 32 -5.30 8.35 -0.14
CA THR A 32 -3.94 8.91 -0.19
C THR A 32 -3.70 9.98 0.85
N THR A 33 -4.73 10.76 1.20
CA THR A 33 -4.64 11.79 2.26
C THR A 33 -4.30 11.14 3.60
N THR A 34 -5.04 10.11 4.02
CA THR A 34 -4.81 9.45 5.31
C THR A 34 -3.53 8.62 5.31
N GLU A 35 -3.18 7.99 4.19
CA GLU A 35 -1.92 7.26 4.05
C GLU A 35 -0.69 8.19 4.12
N CYS A 36 -0.72 9.34 3.46
CA CYS A 36 0.34 10.33 3.55
C CYS A 36 0.44 10.94 4.96
N MET A 37 -0.70 11.23 5.59
CA MET A 37 -0.73 11.64 6.99
C MET A 37 -0.06 10.58 7.89
N SER A 38 -0.39 9.30 7.72
CA SER A 38 0.26 8.22 8.49
C SER A 38 1.77 8.15 8.26
N ALA A 39 2.23 8.35 7.01
CA ALA A 39 3.66 8.38 6.71
C ALA A 39 4.38 9.54 7.42
N ILE A 40 3.80 10.75 7.40
CA ILE A 40 4.35 11.93 8.07
C ILE A 40 4.38 11.74 9.59
N LEU A 41 3.26 11.30 10.18
CA LEU A 41 3.17 11.06 11.63
C LEU A 41 4.06 9.90 12.09
N GLY A 42 4.37 8.96 11.20
CA GLY A 42 5.32 7.87 11.44
C GLY A 42 6.79 8.27 11.30
N GLY A 43 7.08 9.53 10.98
CA GLY A 43 8.45 10.04 10.88
C GLY A 43 9.19 9.63 9.60
N ALA A 44 8.48 9.39 8.49
CA ALA A 44 9.15 9.16 7.20
C ALA A 44 9.93 10.40 6.75
N ASP A 45 11.18 10.21 6.32
CA ASP A 45 12.03 11.30 5.85
C ASP A 45 11.53 11.92 4.54
N ALA A 46 10.93 11.10 3.68
CA ALA A 46 10.34 11.52 2.42
C ALA A 46 9.02 10.80 2.18
N VAL A 47 8.03 11.54 1.65
CA VAL A 47 6.73 11.00 1.28
C VAL A 47 6.47 11.29 -0.19
N ALA A 48 6.30 10.23 -0.98
CA ALA A 48 5.91 10.30 -2.39
C ALA A 48 4.44 9.91 -2.50
N ASN A 49 3.57 10.87 -2.79
CA ASN A 49 2.15 10.61 -2.96
C ASN A 49 1.85 10.01 -4.34
N LEU A 50 0.71 9.33 -4.46
CA LEU A 50 0.22 8.71 -5.68
C LEU A 50 -0.96 9.52 -6.25
N PRO A 51 -0.96 9.87 -7.56
CA PRO A 51 -2.14 10.44 -8.21
C PRO A 51 -3.36 9.52 -8.09
N TYR A 52 -4.55 10.11 -7.92
CA TYR A 52 -5.79 9.36 -7.66
C TYR A 52 -6.22 8.48 -8.85
N ASP A 53 -5.73 8.83 -10.04
CA ASP A 53 -6.02 8.21 -11.34
C ASP A 53 -4.85 7.40 -11.92
N ALA A 54 -3.74 7.26 -11.17
CA ALA A 54 -2.51 6.57 -11.59
C ALA A 54 -2.68 5.09 -12.00
N LEU A 55 -3.85 4.50 -11.73
CA LEU A 55 -4.16 3.13 -12.15
C LEU A 55 -4.66 3.04 -13.58
N TYR A 56 -5.32 4.07 -14.10
CA TYR A 56 -6.08 4.00 -15.34
C TYR A 56 -5.83 5.16 -16.31
N HIS A 57 -5.26 6.27 -15.86
CA HIS A 57 -4.78 7.35 -16.72
C HIS A 57 -3.27 7.36 -16.85
N LYS A 58 -2.78 7.87 -17.98
CA LYS A 58 -1.37 8.24 -18.11
C LYS A 58 -1.04 9.42 -17.19
N ASP A 59 0.24 9.58 -16.90
CA ASP A 59 0.75 10.71 -16.14
C ASP A 59 0.22 12.01 -16.73
N ASN A 60 -0.38 12.85 -15.88
CA ASN A 60 -1.02 14.07 -16.28
C ASN A 60 -0.87 15.15 -15.19
N GLU A 61 -0.86 16.41 -15.62
CA GLU A 61 -0.59 17.55 -14.74
C GLU A 61 -1.62 17.67 -13.61
N PHE A 62 -2.89 17.34 -13.88
CA PHE A 62 -3.96 17.49 -12.90
C PHE A 62 -3.81 16.47 -11.75
N GLY A 63 -3.66 15.19 -12.07
CA GLY A 63 -3.42 14.12 -11.09
C GLY A 63 -2.18 14.39 -10.24
N ASP A 64 -1.07 14.78 -10.88
CA ASP A 64 0.18 15.13 -10.21
C ASP A 64 0.03 16.37 -9.30
N ARG A 65 -0.72 17.38 -9.76
CA ARG A 65 -1.02 18.57 -8.96
C ARG A 65 -1.81 18.21 -7.71
N ILE A 66 -2.84 17.36 -7.83
CA ILE A 66 -3.62 16.92 -6.67
C ILE A 66 -2.73 16.14 -5.68
N ALA A 67 -1.94 15.19 -6.16
CA ALA A 67 -1.05 14.40 -5.31
C ALA A 67 -0.04 15.28 -4.55
N ARG A 68 0.59 16.23 -5.24
CA ARG A 68 1.51 17.20 -4.62
C ARG A 68 0.80 18.13 -3.64
N ASN A 69 -0.36 18.67 -4.01
CA ASN A 69 -1.08 19.63 -3.18
C ASN A 69 -1.58 18.99 -1.87
N GLN A 70 -1.96 17.71 -1.88
CA GLN A 70 -2.29 17.00 -0.63
C GLN A 70 -1.13 17.08 0.38
N LEU A 71 0.11 16.87 -0.05
CA LEU A 71 1.29 16.98 0.82
C LEU A 71 1.53 18.43 1.27
N LEU A 72 1.35 19.40 0.36
CA LEU A 72 1.51 20.83 0.69
C LEU A 72 0.46 21.31 1.71
N ILE A 73 -0.79 20.85 1.60
CA ILE A 73 -1.86 21.15 2.55
C ILE A 73 -1.53 20.55 3.92
N LEU A 74 -1.14 19.27 3.98
CA LEU A 74 -0.74 18.62 5.23
C LEU A 74 0.43 19.36 5.90
N LYS A 75 1.38 19.84 5.10
CA LYS A 75 2.53 20.61 5.61
C LYS A 75 2.13 22.01 6.09
N ASN A 76 1.55 22.82 5.21
CA ASN A 76 1.44 24.27 5.41
C ASN A 76 0.13 24.70 6.09
N GLU A 77 -0.94 23.91 5.96
CA GLU A 77 -2.26 24.26 6.49
C GLU A 77 -2.66 23.38 7.67
N SER A 78 -2.24 22.11 7.68
CA SER A 78 -2.39 21.21 8.85
C SER A 78 -1.20 21.27 9.80
N TYR A 79 -0.15 22.02 9.45
CA TYR A 79 1.01 22.31 10.30
C TYR A 79 1.78 21.06 10.79
N PHE A 80 1.81 19.99 9.98
CA PHE A 80 2.53 18.77 10.34
C PHE A 80 4.07 18.92 10.32
N ASP A 81 4.59 20.09 9.94
CA ASP A 81 6.01 20.43 10.02
C ASP A 81 6.42 21.11 11.34
N LYS A 82 5.48 21.41 12.24
CA LYS A 82 5.76 22.22 13.44
C LYS A 82 6.24 21.43 14.64
N VAL A 83 5.97 20.13 14.69
CA VAL A 83 6.35 19.23 15.79
C VAL A 83 7.05 18.02 15.19
N ASN A 84 8.21 17.66 15.74
CA ASN A 84 9.05 16.59 15.20
C ASN A 84 8.38 15.20 15.30
N ASN A 85 7.94 14.82 16.50
CA ASN A 85 7.20 13.57 16.72
C ASN A 85 5.90 13.85 17.48
N PRO A 86 4.80 14.19 16.79
CA PRO A 86 3.52 14.48 17.44
C PRO A 86 2.85 13.23 18.05
N ALA A 87 3.31 12.03 17.69
CA ALA A 87 2.79 10.76 18.19
C ALA A 87 3.44 10.31 19.51
N ASP A 88 4.56 10.93 19.91
CA ASP A 88 5.33 10.57 21.10
C ASP A 88 4.49 10.63 22.38
N GLY A 89 4.67 9.66 23.26
CA GLY A 89 3.94 9.55 24.53
C GLY A 89 2.49 9.06 24.41
N SER A 90 1.99 8.77 23.20
CA SER A 90 0.70 8.10 23.03
C SER A 90 0.78 6.65 23.49
N TYR A 91 0.17 6.31 24.62
CA TYR A 91 0.13 4.94 25.15
C TYR A 91 -0.26 3.88 24.11
N TYR A 92 -1.21 4.22 23.22
CA TYR A 92 -1.65 3.33 22.17
C TYR A 92 -0.58 3.11 21.09
N LEU A 93 0.04 4.19 20.61
CA LEU A 93 1.06 4.10 19.56
C LEU A 93 2.34 3.46 20.10
N GLU A 94 2.77 3.81 21.30
CA GLU A 94 3.92 3.18 21.97
C GLU A 94 3.73 1.66 22.10
N SER A 95 2.55 1.23 22.55
CA SER A 95 2.23 -0.19 22.69
C SER A 95 2.26 -0.94 21.35
N ILE A 96 1.72 -0.34 20.29
CA ILE A 96 1.72 -0.95 18.95
C ILE A 96 3.13 -0.96 18.36
N THR A 97 3.90 0.12 18.52
CA THR A 97 5.29 0.22 18.08
C THR A 97 6.13 -0.89 18.70
N GLN A 98 6.01 -1.10 20.03
CA GLN A 98 6.71 -2.18 20.72
C GLN A 98 6.29 -3.56 20.19
N GLN A 99 4.99 -3.81 20.04
CA GLN A 99 4.49 -5.09 19.52
C GLN A 99 4.97 -5.37 18.09
N LEU A 100 5.03 -4.35 17.24
CA LEU A 100 5.55 -4.47 15.87
C LEU A 100 7.05 -4.79 15.89
N ALA A 101 7.83 -4.06 16.69
CA ALA A 101 9.27 -4.27 16.82
C ALA A 101 9.61 -5.69 17.32
N GLU A 102 8.91 -6.17 18.36
CA GLU A 102 9.11 -7.51 18.91
C GLU A 102 8.78 -8.61 17.90
N LYS A 103 7.62 -8.50 17.23
CA LYS A 103 7.20 -9.49 16.22
C LYS A 103 8.10 -9.49 14.99
N ALA A 104 8.53 -8.31 14.54
CA ALA A 104 9.48 -8.18 13.43
C ALA A 104 10.84 -8.78 13.79
N LEU A 105 11.35 -8.51 15.00
CA LEU A 105 12.61 -9.07 15.48
C LEU A 105 12.53 -10.60 15.62
N GLN A 106 11.41 -11.13 16.09
CA GLN A 106 11.20 -12.59 16.14
C GLN A 106 11.26 -13.20 14.75
N LEU A 107 10.55 -12.62 13.77
CA LEU A 107 10.59 -13.07 12.38
C LEU A 107 12.02 -12.99 11.80
N PHE A 108 12.75 -11.92 12.10
CA PHE A 108 14.15 -11.76 11.69
C PHE A 108 15.03 -12.88 12.26
N LYS A 109 14.95 -13.15 13.56
CA LYS A 109 15.69 -14.25 14.20
C LYS A 109 15.36 -15.60 13.59
N ASP A 110 14.09 -15.85 13.27
CA ASP A 110 13.67 -17.08 12.62
C ASP A 110 14.25 -17.20 11.20
N ILE A 111 14.32 -16.10 10.45
CA ILE A 111 14.97 -16.08 9.13
C ILE A 111 16.47 -16.42 9.25
N GLU A 112 17.18 -15.78 10.18
CA GLU A 112 18.61 -16.01 10.41
C GLU A 112 18.89 -17.47 10.82
N LYS A 113 18.12 -18.00 11.76
CA LYS A 113 18.23 -19.40 12.22
C LYS A 113 18.03 -20.42 11.09
N ASN A 114 17.19 -20.09 10.10
CA ASN A 114 16.91 -20.95 8.96
C ASN A 114 17.86 -20.73 7.77
N GLY A 115 19.01 -20.10 8.00
CA GLY A 115 20.07 -19.91 7.01
C GLY A 115 19.95 -18.62 6.19
N GLY A 116 19.27 -17.62 6.74
CA GLY A 116 19.23 -16.26 6.22
C GLY A 116 18.21 -16.01 5.11
N PHE A 117 18.03 -14.73 4.79
CA PHE A 117 16.98 -14.26 3.89
C PHE A 117 17.06 -14.86 2.47
N LEU A 118 18.25 -14.89 1.86
CA LEU A 118 18.42 -15.39 0.49
C LEU A 118 18.06 -16.87 0.35
N LYS A 119 18.36 -17.69 1.36
CA LYS A 119 17.99 -19.11 1.36
C LYS A 119 16.46 -19.26 1.45
N GLN A 120 15.84 -18.59 2.42
CA GLN A 120 14.38 -18.58 2.60
C GLN A 120 13.64 -18.05 1.37
N LEU A 121 14.23 -17.09 0.65
CA LEU A 121 13.68 -16.56 -0.59
C LEU A 121 13.73 -17.61 -1.72
N LYS A 122 14.86 -18.30 -1.91
CA LYS A 122 15.03 -19.35 -2.93
C LYS A 122 14.17 -20.59 -2.65
N GLU A 123 13.99 -20.95 -1.38
CA GLU A 123 13.09 -22.04 -0.94
C GLU A 123 11.60 -21.67 -1.09
N GLY A 124 11.28 -20.39 -1.33
CA GLY A 124 9.92 -19.92 -1.54
C GLY A 124 9.14 -19.63 -0.25
N THR A 125 9.76 -19.71 0.93
CA THR A 125 9.10 -19.44 2.22
C THR A 125 8.59 -18.01 2.30
N VAL A 126 9.41 -17.02 1.90
CA VAL A 126 9.03 -15.60 1.94
C VAL A 126 7.79 -15.34 1.09
N LYS A 127 7.82 -15.82 -0.16
CA LYS A 127 6.67 -15.70 -1.09
C LYS A 127 5.42 -16.36 -0.51
N ARG A 128 5.55 -17.59 0.00
CA ARG A 128 4.42 -18.33 0.60
C ARG A 128 3.78 -17.56 1.74
N LYS A 129 4.58 -16.98 2.65
CA LYS A 129 4.07 -16.18 3.77
C LYS A 129 3.33 -14.92 3.32
N ILE A 130 3.85 -14.23 2.30
CA ILE A 130 3.19 -13.07 1.70
C ILE A 130 1.86 -13.48 1.04
N GLN A 131 1.85 -14.60 0.31
CA GLN A 131 0.64 -15.14 -0.31
C GLN A 131 -0.41 -15.53 0.74
N GLU A 132 -0.01 -16.25 1.79
CA GLU A 132 -0.90 -16.62 2.92
C GLU A 132 -1.56 -15.37 3.54
N SER A 133 -0.83 -14.26 3.69
CA SER A 133 -1.40 -12.99 4.17
C SER A 133 -2.34 -12.35 3.16
N ALA A 134 -1.95 -12.35 1.87
CA ALA A 134 -2.74 -11.74 0.80
C ALA A 134 -4.08 -12.48 0.60
N ASP A 135 -4.08 -13.81 0.68
CA ASP A 135 -5.26 -14.65 0.55
C ASP A 135 -6.22 -14.47 1.73
N LYS A 136 -5.69 -14.38 2.96
CA LYS A 136 -6.49 -14.06 4.15
C LYS A 136 -7.18 -12.71 4.00
N GLU A 137 -6.46 -11.69 3.55
CA GLU A 137 -7.03 -10.36 3.35
C GLU A 137 -8.07 -10.36 2.22
N GLN A 138 -7.81 -11.07 1.12
CA GLN A 138 -8.78 -11.23 0.04
C GLN A 138 -10.05 -11.92 0.52
N ALA A 139 -9.94 -12.98 1.32
CA ALA A 139 -11.09 -13.66 1.90
C ALA A 139 -11.91 -12.73 2.83
N LEU A 140 -11.25 -11.87 3.60
CA LEU A 140 -11.94 -10.85 4.41
C LEU A 140 -12.66 -9.81 3.53
N PHE A 141 -12.06 -9.41 2.41
CA PHE A 141 -12.68 -8.52 1.45
C PHE A 141 -13.90 -9.16 0.77
N ASP A 142 -13.76 -10.40 0.29
CA ASP A 142 -14.80 -11.15 -0.39
C ASP A 142 -15.99 -11.44 0.54
N THR A 143 -15.73 -11.67 1.82
CA THR A 143 -16.78 -11.86 2.85
C THR A 143 -17.36 -10.55 3.39
N GLY A 144 -16.91 -9.39 2.91
CA GLY A 144 -17.38 -8.07 3.34
C GLY A 144 -16.90 -7.63 4.73
N LYS A 145 -16.03 -8.41 5.39
CA LYS A 145 -15.43 -8.06 6.69
C LYS A 145 -14.37 -6.97 6.56
N LYS A 146 -13.64 -6.95 5.43
CA LYS A 146 -12.77 -5.84 5.05
C LYS A 146 -13.49 -4.96 4.04
N ILE A 147 -13.87 -3.76 4.47
CA ILE A 147 -14.64 -2.83 3.66
C ILE A 147 -13.71 -2.00 2.76
N LEU A 148 -14.08 -1.90 1.49
CA LEU A 148 -13.54 -0.95 0.53
C LEU A 148 -14.70 -0.15 -0.06
N LEU A 149 -14.85 1.08 0.44
CA LEU A 149 -15.93 2.00 0.05
C LEU A 149 -15.89 2.31 -1.45
N GLY A 150 -17.06 2.38 -2.09
CA GLY A 150 -17.21 2.58 -3.53
C GLY A 150 -17.01 1.29 -4.35
N THR A 151 -16.61 0.19 -3.69
CA THR A 151 -16.38 -1.12 -4.32
C THR A 151 -17.27 -2.19 -3.71
N ASN A 152 -16.83 -2.88 -2.65
CA ASN A 152 -17.63 -3.95 -2.03
C ASN A 152 -18.71 -3.40 -1.07
N LYS A 153 -18.66 -2.09 -0.78
CA LYS A 153 -19.62 -1.38 0.06
C LYS A 153 -20.03 -0.08 -0.62
N HIS A 154 -21.34 0.12 -0.77
CA HIS A 154 -21.96 1.27 -1.45
C HIS A 154 -21.40 1.54 -2.87
N PRO A 155 -21.34 0.52 -3.76
CA PRO A 155 -20.93 0.77 -5.15
C PRO A 155 -21.96 1.65 -5.88
N ASN A 156 -21.49 2.67 -6.59
CA ASN A 156 -22.33 3.41 -7.53
C ASN A 156 -22.54 2.56 -8.79
N GLN A 157 -23.71 1.96 -8.97
CA GLN A 157 -24.02 1.10 -10.12
C GLN A 157 -24.10 1.85 -11.47
N ALA A 158 -24.26 3.19 -11.46
CA ALA A 158 -24.31 4.00 -12.67
C ALA A 158 -22.92 4.40 -13.19
N ASP A 159 -21.88 4.27 -12.36
CA ASP A 159 -20.50 4.56 -12.75
C ASP A 159 -20.04 3.62 -13.89
N ARG A 160 -19.30 4.14 -14.87
CA ARG A 160 -18.86 3.44 -16.07
C ARG A 160 -17.41 3.81 -16.33
N MET A 161 -16.56 2.82 -16.56
CA MET A 161 -15.12 3.04 -16.69
C MET A 161 -14.55 2.59 -18.02
N LYS A 162 -15.25 1.74 -18.79
CA LYS A 162 -14.69 1.10 -20.00
C LYS A 162 -14.10 2.08 -21.02
N HIS A 163 -14.67 3.27 -21.16
CA HIS A 163 -14.22 4.30 -22.12
C HIS A 163 -13.20 5.29 -21.53
N ASP A 164 -12.98 5.24 -20.21
CA ASP A 164 -12.11 6.17 -19.47
C ASP A 164 -10.73 5.55 -19.17
N LEU A 165 -10.53 4.27 -19.50
CA LEU A 165 -9.24 3.58 -19.30
C LEU A 165 -8.25 3.93 -20.42
N GLU A 166 -7.20 4.68 -20.09
CA GLU A 166 -6.03 4.88 -20.97
C GLU A 166 -4.93 3.82 -20.74
N LEU A 167 -4.88 3.26 -19.54
CA LEU A 167 -3.97 2.21 -19.12
C LEU A 167 -4.74 0.92 -18.81
N PHE A 168 -4.06 -0.22 -18.92
CA PHE A 168 -4.60 -1.50 -18.47
C PHE A 168 -4.37 -1.65 -16.96
N PRO A 169 -5.41 -1.58 -16.09
CA PRO A 169 -5.25 -1.43 -14.64
C PRO A 169 -5.11 -2.76 -13.89
N PHE A 170 -4.98 -3.87 -14.62
CA PHE A 170 -4.94 -5.23 -14.09
C PHE A 170 -3.59 -5.88 -14.29
N VAL A 171 -3.31 -6.90 -13.49
CA VAL A 171 -2.05 -7.63 -13.56
C VAL A 171 -1.91 -8.35 -14.90
N LYS A 172 -0.86 -8.04 -15.65
CA LYS A 172 -0.44 -8.81 -16.83
C LYS A 172 0.50 -9.93 -16.42
N ILE A 173 0.02 -11.18 -16.48
CA ILE A 173 0.86 -12.35 -16.20
C ILE A 173 1.58 -12.76 -17.47
N ASN A 174 2.85 -12.37 -17.59
CA ASN A 174 3.74 -12.85 -18.65
C ASN A 174 4.56 -14.02 -18.12
N PRO A 175 4.34 -15.27 -18.60
CA PRO A 175 5.12 -16.41 -18.15
C PRO A 175 6.57 -16.27 -18.60
N ARG A 176 7.48 -16.25 -17.63
CA ARG A 176 8.92 -16.16 -17.85
C ARG A 176 9.63 -17.10 -16.88
N LYS A 177 10.65 -17.80 -17.36
CA LYS A 177 11.48 -18.66 -16.50
C LYS A 177 12.31 -17.76 -15.60
N THR A 178 12.10 -17.86 -14.29
CA THR A 178 12.85 -17.12 -13.28
C THR A 178 13.45 -18.09 -12.27
N LEU A 179 14.61 -17.72 -11.71
CA LEU A 179 15.25 -18.50 -10.64
C LEU A 179 14.42 -18.51 -9.35
N ILE A 180 13.65 -17.44 -9.14
CA ILE A 180 12.76 -17.25 -7.98
C ILE A 180 11.40 -16.82 -8.52
N THR A 181 10.32 -17.42 -8.03
CA THR A 181 8.99 -17.01 -8.47
C THR A 181 8.68 -15.60 -7.95
N PRO A 182 8.28 -14.66 -8.82
CA PRO A 182 8.01 -13.29 -8.40
C PRO A 182 6.78 -13.21 -7.49
N ILE A 183 6.77 -12.19 -6.63
CA ILE A 183 5.56 -11.74 -5.93
C ILE A 183 4.76 -10.93 -6.95
N ILE A 184 3.47 -11.24 -7.07
CA ILE A 184 2.57 -10.57 -8.01
C ILE A 184 1.75 -9.56 -7.22
N GLU A 185 1.92 -8.28 -7.53
CA GLU A 185 1.12 -7.21 -6.93
C GLU A 185 -0.32 -7.31 -7.45
N LYS A 186 -1.28 -7.58 -6.57
CA LYS A 186 -2.71 -7.65 -6.91
C LYS A 186 -3.53 -6.75 -6.01
N ARG A 187 -4.46 -5.99 -6.59
CA ARG A 187 -5.39 -5.11 -5.85
C ARG A 187 -6.56 -5.92 -5.31
N LEU A 188 -7.14 -5.49 -4.19
CA LEU A 188 -8.30 -6.17 -3.59
C LEU A 188 -9.53 -6.13 -4.52
N ALA A 189 -9.73 -4.99 -5.19
CA ALA A 189 -10.87 -4.74 -6.06
C ALA A 189 -10.74 -5.39 -7.45
N GLU A 190 -9.60 -5.97 -7.80
CA GLU A 190 -9.29 -6.35 -9.18
C GLU A 190 -10.32 -7.32 -9.79
N LYS A 191 -10.74 -8.35 -9.04
CA LYS A 191 -11.70 -9.34 -9.53
C LYS A 191 -13.07 -8.72 -9.81
N ILE A 192 -13.61 -7.97 -8.86
CA ILE A 192 -14.93 -7.33 -8.99
C ILE A 192 -14.94 -6.25 -10.08
N GLU A 193 -13.81 -5.56 -10.27
CA GLU A 193 -13.64 -4.57 -11.35
C GLU A 193 -13.62 -5.21 -12.74
N GLN A 194 -12.93 -6.36 -12.88
CA GLN A 194 -12.94 -7.13 -14.13
C GLN A 194 -14.35 -7.64 -14.48
N GLU A 195 -15.06 -8.18 -13.48
CA GLU A 195 -16.44 -8.63 -13.65
C GLU A 195 -17.35 -7.48 -14.06
N ARG A 196 -17.18 -6.30 -13.45
CA ARG A 196 -17.98 -5.12 -13.78
C ARG A 196 -17.69 -4.58 -15.18
N LEU A 197 -16.43 -4.45 -15.58
CA LEU A 197 -16.07 -4.01 -16.93
C LEU A 197 -16.55 -4.98 -18.02
N ALA A 198 -16.65 -6.28 -17.72
CA ALA A 198 -17.18 -7.27 -18.66
C ALA A 198 -18.69 -7.13 -18.89
N LEU A 199 -19.41 -6.51 -17.95
CA LEU A 199 -20.85 -6.22 -18.04
C LEU A 199 -21.15 -4.86 -18.69
N GLU A 200 -20.15 -4.00 -18.87
CA GLU A 200 -20.23 -2.71 -19.58
C GLU A 200 -20.02 -2.87 -21.09
#